data_AF-F4PG25-F1
#
_entry.id   AF-F4PG25-F1
#
_cell.length_a   1.000
_cell.length_b   1.000
_cell.length_c   1.000
_cell.angle_alpha   90.00
_cell.angle_beta   90.00
_cell.angle_gamma   90.00
#
_symmetry.space_group_name_H-M   'P 1'
#
loop_
_entity.id
_entity.type
_entity.pdbx_description
1 polymer ?
#
loop_
_entity_poly.entity_id
_entity_poly.type
_entity_poly.pdbx_seq_one_letter_code
_entity_poly.pdbx_strand_id
1 'polypeptide(L)'
;MATRTPSVYEGSFWSYMPEGVQIGGTALLLCIGMQHGIMGLTPLLASDYARFLKPKDMKIGIFAIGFIPQIFCFGVMGGLGIWFGVRLGEPNPGVYIVFLLGIFGALFTMLTQVRINITNIYSGSLSLSNFFENIFKFKPGRRFWVVVTGVAAMVLMLGGIVNHLETVMTFQGVFLLAWAAILVTDAVIVKRFLKIGPGYYEERQRNLYKWNPVGVVSLVVASGLGTIAALGFLGTFLQSTAAFLAAVLASILTVVIAIATKGKYYIKAEDRHIEREDYIA
;
A
#
# COMPACT_ATOMS: atom_id res chain seq x y z
N MET A 1 -15.33 32.55 3.29
CA MET A 1 -14.00 33.16 3.52
C MET A 1 -13.01 32.73 2.43
N ALA A 2 -12.98 31.44 2.04
CA ALA A 2 -12.14 30.89 0.98
C ALA A 2 -12.24 31.53 -0.43
N THR A 3 -13.39 32.08 -0.80
CA THR A 3 -13.58 32.74 -2.10
C THR A 3 -13.07 34.18 -2.15
N ARG A 4 -12.63 34.74 -1.01
CA ARG A 4 -12.13 36.12 -0.88
C ARG A 4 -10.64 36.21 -0.61
N THR A 5 -9.94 35.09 -0.45
CA THR A 5 -8.47 35.06 -0.39
C THR A 5 -7.92 35.21 -1.82
N PRO A 6 -7.12 36.26 -2.09
CA PRO A 6 -6.47 36.41 -3.39
C PRO A 6 -5.53 35.22 -3.65
N SER A 7 -5.40 34.86 -4.92
CA SER A 7 -4.42 33.86 -5.35
C SER A 7 -3.03 34.33 -4.97
N VAL A 8 -2.18 33.42 -4.48
CA VAL A 8 -0.75 33.69 -4.45
C VAL A 8 -0.14 33.50 -5.85
N TYR A 9 -0.72 32.59 -6.66
CA TYR A 9 -0.33 32.37 -8.05
C TYR A 9 -1.18 33.19 -9.03
N GLU A 10 -0.56 34.13 -9.74
CA GLU A 10 -1.26 35.03 -10.67
C GLU A 10 -1.61 34.38 -12.03
N GLY A 11 -1.02 33.23 -12.35
CA GLY A 11 -1.30 32.51 -13.61
C GLY A 11 -2.56 31.64 -13.60
N SER A 12 -2.87 31.04 -14.75
CA SER A 12 -3.96 30.06 -14.86
C SER A 12 -3.59 28.76 -14.16
N PHE A 13 -4.51 28.16 -13.40
CA PHE A 13 -4.31 26.86 -12.74
C PHE A 13 -3.75 25.79 -13.71
N TRP A 14 -4.23 25.77 -14.95
CA TRP A 14 -3.82 24.80 -15.98
C TRP A 14 -2.42 25.03 -16.54
N SER A 15 -1.81 26.19 -16.29
CA SER A 15 -0.45 26.52 -16.70
C SER A 15 0.55 26.53 -15.55
N TYR A 16 0.14 26.08 -14.36
CA TYR A 16 1.02 26.02 -13.20
C TYR A 16 2.11 24.96 -13.41
N MET A 17 3.37 25.37 -13.28
CA MET A 17 4.53 24.49 -13.26
C MET A 17 5.32 24.73 -11.98
N PRO A 18 5.49 23.71 -11.13
CA PRO A 18 6.41 23.79 -9.99
C PRO A 18 7.86 23.94 -10.49
N GLU A 19 8.68 24.66 -9.73
CA GLU A 19 10.10 24.85 -10.05
C GLU A 19 10.84 23.50 -10.18
N GLY A 20 11.68 23.37 -11.21
CA GLY A 20 12.49 22.18 -11.44
C GLY A 20 11.76 21.00 -12.11
N VAL A 21 10.48 21.12 -12.45
CA VAL A 21 9.71 20.04 -13.09
C VAL A 21 9.85 20.13 -14.62
N GLN A 22 10.32 19.05 -15.24
CA GLN A 22 10.39 18.93 -16.70
C GLN A 22 9.04 18.53 -17.31
N ILE A 23 8.77 18.96 -18.54
CA ILE A 23 7.59 18.55 -19.32
C ILE A 23 7.99 17.37 -20.21
N GLY A 24 7.23 16.28 -20.18
CA GLY A 24 7.43 15.15 -21.10
C GLY A 24 7.02 13.79 -20.51
N GLY A 25 7.22 12.73 -21.29
CA GLY A 25 6.84 11.36 -20.91
C GLY A 25 7.55 10.87 -19.64
N THR A 26 8.79 11.28 -19.40
CA THR A 26 9.55 10.93 -18.18
C THR A 26 8.93 11.55 -16.93
N ALA A 27 8.44 12.79 -17.01
CA ALA A 27 7.77 13.44 -15.89
C ALA A 27 6.43 12.77 -15.57
N LEU A 28 5.68 12.36 -16.59
CA LEU A 28 4.46 11.56 -16.40
C LEU A 28 4.79 10.23 -15.71
N LEU A 29 5.82 9.52 -16.16
CA LEU A 29 6.26 8.27 -15.53
C LEU A 29 6.72 8.47 -14.08
N LEU A 30 7.37 9.57 -13.76
CA LEU A 30 7.74 9.93 -12.39
C LEU A 30 6.51 10.20 -11.52
N CYS A 31 5.52 10.94 -12.02
CA CYS A 31 4.26 11.18 -11.29
C CYS A 31 3.51 9.87 -11.00
N ILE A 32 3.39 9.00 -12.01
CA ILE A 32 2.82 7.67 -11.83
C ILE A 32 3.68 6.91 -10.80
N GLY A 33 5.01 6.94 -10.97
CA GLY A 33 6.06 6.44 -10.06
C GLY A 33 5.77 6.73 -8.58
N MET A 34 5.64 8.01 -8.25
CA MET A 34 5.37 8.50 -6.89
C MET A 34 4.03 7.99 -6.32
N GLN A 35 3.04 7.72 -7.17
CA GLN A 35 1.72 7.26 -6.74
C GLN A 35 1.63 5.74 -6.50
N HIS A 36 2.60 4.95 -6.98
CA HIS A 36 2.60 3.49 -6.84
C HIS A 36 2.56 2.99 -5.40
N GLY A 37 3.22 3.71 -4.48
CA GLY A 37 3.29 3.23 -3.10
C GLY A 37 1.95 3.22 -2.38
N ILE A 38 1.03 4.07 -2.83
CA ILE A 38 -0.34 4.09 -2.35
C ILE A 38 -1.16 2.99 -3.05
N MET A 39 -0.91 2.72 -4.34
CA MET A 39 -1.62 1.68 -5.10
C MET A 39 -1.45 0.26 -4.55
N GLY A 40 -0.34 -0.04 -3.85
CA GLY A 40 -0.18 -1.34 -3.17
C GLY A 40 -1.03 -1.49 -1.90
N LEU A 41 -1.32 -0.39 -1.20
CA LEU A 41 -2.13 -0.40 0.03
C LEU A 41 -3.62 -0.42 -0.25
N THR A 42 -4.08 0.20 -1.34
CA THR A 42 -5.52 0.32 -1.62
C THR A 42 -6.23 -1.02 -1.80
N PRO A 43 -5.69 -2.00 -2.53
CA PRO A 43 -6.29 -3.32 -2.67
C PRO A 43 -6.45 -4.04 -1.34
N LEU A 44 -5.51 -3.83 -0.39
CA LEU A 44 -5.60 -4.40 0.95
C LEU A 44 -6.79 -3.85 1.72
N LEU A 45 -6.94 -2.52 1.71
CA LEU A 45 -8.10 -1.87 2.33
C LEU A 45 -9.40 -2.36 1.70
N ALA A 46 -9.45 -2.43 0.37
CA ALA A 46 -10.62 -2.95 -0.33
C ALA A 46 -10.93 -4.41 0.06
N SER A 47 -9.91 -5.26 0.25
CA SER A 47 -10.09 -6.65 0.68
C SER A 47 -10.64 -6.77 2.11
N ASP A 48 -10.21 -5.90 3.03
CA ASP A 48 -10.70 -5.85 4.42
C ASP A 48 -12.16 -5.43 4.52
N TYR A 49 -12.65 -4.63 3.57
CA TYR A 49 -14.07 -4.28 3.46
C TYR A 49 -14.87 -5.33 2.70
N ALA A 50 -14.28 -5.94 1.67
CA ALA A 50 -14.94 -6.95 0.85
C ALA A 50 -15.37 -8.19 1.65
N ARG A 51 -14.65 -8.55 2.72
CA ARG A 51 -15.03 -9.67 3.61
C ARG A 51 -16.37 -9.48 4.33
N PHE A 52 -16.89 -8.26 4.40
CA PHE A 52 -18.19 -7.97 5.01
C PHE A 52 -19.35 -7.94 4.00
N LEU A 53 -19.06 -8.15 2.70
CA LEU A 53 -20.11 -8.26 1.68
C LEU A 53 -20.88 -9.57 1.84
N LYS A 54 -22.20 -9.49 1.69
CA LYS A 54 -23.04 -10.68 1.59
C LYS A 54 -22.77 -11.38 0.25
N PRO A 55 -22.87 -12.72 0.18
CA PRO A 55 -22.61 -13.47 -1.07
C PRO A 55 -23.41 -12.95 -2.28
N LYS A 56 -24.67 -12.55 -2.04
CA LYS A 56 -25.56 -11.99 -3.08
C LYS A 56 -25.07 -10.67 -3.70
N ASP A 57 -24.30 -9.88 -2.96
CA ASP A 57 -23.87 -8.54 -3.38
C ASP A 57 -22.40 -8.53 -3.83
N MET A 58 -21.72 -9.68 -3.83
CA MET A 58 -20.27 -9.78 -3.97
C MET A 58 -19.75 -9.26 -5.32
N LYS A 59 -20.45 -9.52 -6.44
CA LYS A 59 -20.01 -9.08 -7.78
C LYS A 59 -19.98 -7.56 -7.93
N ILE A 60 -21.06 -6.89 -7.52
CA ILE A 60 -21.19 -5.43 -7.62
C ILE A 60 -20.44 -4.75 -6.45
N GLY A 61 -20.51 -5.34 -5.26
CA GLY A 61 -19.90 -4.84 -4.04
C GLY A 61 -18.37 -4.77 -4.11
N ILE A 62 -17.71 -5.80 -4.64
CA ILE A 62 -16.23 -5.78 -4.81
C ILE A 62 -15.82 -4.66 -5.76
N PHE A 63 -16.54 -4.49 -6.87
CA PHE A 63 -16.27 -3.40 -7.82
C PHE A 63 -16.53 -2.03 -7.19
N ALA A 64 -17.65 -1.85 -6.50
CA ALA A 64 -18.00 -0.60 -5.84
C ALA A 64 -16.98 -0.21 -4.76
N ILE A 65 -16.59 -1.14 -3.89
CA ILE A 65 -15.61 -0.90 -2.81
C ILE A 65 -14.22 -0.59 -3.38
N GLY A 66 -13.81 -1.27 -4.45
CA GLY A 66 -12.50 -1.05 -5.07
C GLY A 66 -12.39 0.29 -5.80
N PHE A 67 -13.46 0.76 -6.44
CA PHE A 67 -13.39 1.92 -7.35
C PHE A 67 -14.02 3.20 -6.79
N ILE A 68 -15.20 3.14 -6.15
CA ILE A 68 -15.94 4.35 -5.77
C ILE A 68 -15.17 5.19 -4.73
N PRO A 69 -14.70 4.61 -3.59
CA PRO A 69 -13.90 5.36 -2.64
C PRO A 69 -12.61 5.89 -3.27
N GLN A 70 -12.00 5.13 -4.18
CA GLN A 70 -10.73 5.50 -4.81
C GLN A 70 -10.87 6.70 -5.74
N ILE A 71 -11.90 6.70 -6.59
CA ILE A 71 -12.22 7.81 -7.49
C ILE A 71 -12.53 9.07 -6.67
N PHE A 72 -13.27 8.92 -5.57
CA PHE A 72 -13.60 10.05 -4.72
C PHE A 72 -12.35 10.60 -3.97
N CYS A 73 -11.59 9.74 -3.31
CA CYS A 73 -10.44 10.14 -2.50
C CYS A 73 -9.26 10.65 -3.34
N PHE A 74 -8.97 10.05 -4.50
CA PHE A 74 -7.81 10.45 -5.31
C PHE A 74 -8.19 11.37 -6.46
N GLY A 75 -9.36 11.18 -7.07
CA GLY A 75 -9.85 12.06 -8.12
C GLY A 75 -10.38 13.37 -7.55
N VAL A 76 -11.48 13.31 -6.77
CA VAL A 76 -12.16 14.51 -6.27
C VAL A 76 -11.32 15.22 -5.20
N MET A 77 -10.96 14.53 -4.11
CA MET A 77 -10.22 15.15 -3.01
C MET A 77 -8.78 15.49 -3.41
N GLY A 78 -8.12 14.64 -4.20
CA GLY A 78 -6.80 14.93 -4.76
C GLY A 78 -6.81 16.16 -5.67
N GLY A 79 -7.78 16.25 -6.60
CA GLY A 79 -7.95 17.41 -7.47
C GLY A 79 -8.23 18.70 -6.70
N LEU A 80 -9.09 18.65 -5.68
CA LEU A 80 -9.35 19.78 -4.78
C LEU A 80 -8.08 20.19 -4.03
N GLY A 81 -7.30 19.24 -3.53
CA GLY A 81 -6.03 19.50 -2.84
C GLY A 81 -5.03 20.21 -3.75
N ILE A 82 -4.86 19.76 -4.99
CA ILE A 82 -3.99 20.42 -5.99
C ILE A 82 -4.49 21.84 -6.26
N TRP A 83 -5.80 22.03 -6.44
CA TRP A 83 -6.39 23.35 -6.67
C TRP A 83 -6.12 24.32 -5.52
N PHE A 84 -6.36 23.90 -4.27
CA PHE A 84 -6.06 24.72 -3.10
C PHE A 84 -4.55 24.97 -2.93
N GLY A 85 -3.72 23.96 -3.19
CA GLY A 85 -2.27 24.07 -3.09
C GLY A 85 -1.69 25.10 -4.06
N VAL A 86 -2.13 25.09 -5.31
CA VAL A 86 -1.73 26.10 -6.31
C VAL A 86 -2.27 27.49 -5.94
N ARG A 87 -3.53 27.58 -5.50
CA ARG A 87 -4.18 28.86 -5.18
C ARG A 87 -3.53 29.56 -3.98
N LEU A 88 -3.20 28.79 -2.95
CA LEU A 88 -2.72 29.29 -1.66
C LEU A 88 -1.20 29.21 -1.51
N GLY A 89 -0.50 28.59 -2.47
CA GLY A 89 0.95 28.38 -2.41
C GLY A 89 1.39 27.43 -1.29
N GLU A 90 0.47 26.59 -0.80
CA GLU A 90 0.71 25.71 0.36
C GLU A 90 0.18 24.30 0.05
N PRO A 91 1.06 23.31 -0.19
CA PRO A 91 0.66 21.95 -0.51
C PRO A 91 0.07 21.17 0.69
N ASN A 92 0.27 21.62 1.93
CA ASN A 92 -0.18 20.90 3.11
C ASN A 92 -1.67 21.15 3.43
N PRO A 93 -2.53 20.10 3.36
CA PRO A 93 -3.95 20.23 3.66
C PRO A 93 -4.25 20.67 5.08
N GLY A 94 -3.41 20.29 6.04
CA GLY A 94 -3.58 20.74 7.41
C GLY A 94 -3.35 22.23 7.58
N VAL A 95 -2.49 22.84 6.76
CA VAL A 95 -2.16 24.27 6.84
C VAL A 95 -3.19 25.08 6.06
N TYR A 96 -3.50 24.69 4.82
CA TYR A 96 -4.43 25.49 4.03
C TYR A 96 -5.86 25.43 4.59
N ILE A 97 -6.32 24.32 5.18
CA ILE A 97 -7.65 24.27 5.83
C ILE A 97 -7.73 25.26 7.00
N VAL A 98 -6.63 25.45 7.73
CA VAL A 98 -6.53 26.45 8.81
C VAL A 98 -6.63 27.87 8.23
N PHE A 99 -5.96 28.16 7.12
CA PHE A 99 -6.10 29.47 6.47
C PHE A 99 -7.54 29.77 6.03
N LEU A 100 -8.28 28.74 5.59
CA LEU A 100 -9.65 28.90 5.09
C LEU A 100 -10.71 29.07 6.20
N LEU A 101 -10.52 28.38 7.34
CA LEU A 101 -11.54 28.24 8.38
C LEU A 101 -11.08 28.78 9.76
N GLY A 102 -9.87 29.30 9.87
CA GLY A 102 -9.29 29.81 11.10
C GLY A 102 -9.23 28.74 12.19
N ILE A 103 -9.68 29.09 13.40
CA ILE A 103 -9.67 28.19 14.56
C ILE A 103 -10.47 26.91 14.34
N PHE A 104 -11.57 26.96 13.56
CA PHE A 104 -12.35 25.77 13.22
C PHE A 104 -11.57 24.85 12.28
N GLY A 105 -10.78 25.40 11.36
CA GLY A 105 -9.89 24.63 10.50
C GLY A 105 -8.78 23.93 11.28
N ALA A 106 -8.24 24.61 12.30
CA ALA A 106 -7.25 24.02 13.21
C ALA A 106 -7.85 22.87 14.02
N LEU A 107 -9.03 23.06 14.61
CA LEU A 107 -9.73 22.00 15.34
C LEU A 107 -10.09 20.82 14.43
N PHE A 108 -10.62 21.08 13.24
CA PHE A 108 -10.95 20.05 12.26
C PHE A 108 -9.71 19.24 11.85
N THR A 109 -8.62 19.92 11.52
CA THR A 109 -7.35 19.29 11.15
C THR A 109 -6.78 18.47 12.31
N MET A 110 -6.81 18.99 13.53
CA MET A 110 -6.35 18.26 14.71
C MET A 110 -7.16 16.98 14.93
N LEU A 111 -8.49 17.07 14.85
CA LEU A 111 -9.37 15.91 15.03
C LEU A 111 -9.15 14.83 13.96
N THR A 112 -9.00 15.22 12.69
CA THR A 112 -8.75 14.27 11.61
C THR A 112 -7.38 13.61 11.76
N GLN A 113 -6.33 14.38 12.09
CA GLN A 113 -4.99 13.86 12.30
C GLN A 113 -4.92 12.92 13.50
N VAL A 114 -5.56 13.25 14.63
CA VAL A 114 -5.63 12.36 15.80
C VAL A 114 -6.29 11.04 15.43
N ARG A 115 -7.42 11.07 14.69
CA ARG A 115 -8.11 9.87 14.26
C ARG A 115 -7.23 8.98 13.38
N ILE A 116 -6.56 9.56 12.39
CA ILE A 116 -5.65 8.83 11.48
C ILE A 116 -4.50 8.19 12.26
N ASN A 117 -3.86 8.94 13.16
CA ASN A 117 -2.75 8.43 13.96
C ASN A 117 -3.17 7.30 14.92
N ILE A 118 -4.36 7.39 15.54
CA ILE A 118 -4.90 6.31 16.37
C ILE A 118 -5.07 5.03 15.53
N THR A 119 -5.62 5.13 14.32
CA THR A 119 -5.77 3.98 13.43
C THR A 119 -4.41 3.40 13.02
N ASN A 120 -3.42 4.24 12.73
CA ASN A 120 -2.07 3.79 12.38
C ASN A 120 -1.36 3.05 13.53
N ILE A 121 -1.42 3.61 14.75
CA ILE A 121 -0.85 2.96 15.95
C ILE A 121 -1.58 1.65 16.23
N TYR A 122 -2.90 1.61 16.05
CA TYR A 122 -3.67 0.40 16.25
C TYR A 122 -3.23 -0.71 15.29
N SER A 123 -3.23 -0.44 13.98
CA SER A 123 -2.80 -1.41 12.96
C SER A 123 -1.34 -1.84 13.19
N GLY A 124 -0.44 -0.89 13.46
CA GLY A 124 0.96 -1.18 13.76
C GLY A 124 1.13 -2.08 14.99
N SER A 125 0.37 -1.83 16.07
CA SER A 125 0.43 -2.63 17.29
C SER A 125 -0.01 -4.08 17.07
N LEU A 126 -1.01 -4.30 16.21
CA LEU A 126 -1.49 -5.63 15.85
C LEU A 126 -0.48 -6.37 14.96
N SER A 127 0.09 -5.69 13.97
CA SER A 127 1.14 -6.27 13.12
C SER A 127 2.37 -6.65 13.93
N LEU A 128 2.80 -5.78 14.85
CA LEU A 128 3.96 -6.02 15.71
C LEU A 128 3.69 -7.15 16.70
N SER A 129 2.50 -7.20 17.31
CA SER A 129 2.13 -8.31 18.21
C SER A 129 2.13 -9.65 17.49
N ASN A 130 1.57 -9.71 16.28
CA ASN A 130 1.53 -10.92 15.46
C ASN A 130 2.92 -11.39 15.06
N PHE A 131 3.82 -10.46 14.71
CA PHE A 131 5.21 -10.78 14.38
C PHE A 131 5.94 -11.42 15.57
N PHE A 132 5.90 -10.80 16.75
CA PHE A 132 6.57 -11.30 17.94
C PHE A 132 5.96 -12.61 18.47
N GLU A 133 4.64 -12.78 18.34
CA GLU A 133 3.96 -14.03 18.68
C GLU A 133 4.40 -15.18 17.75
N ASN A 134 4.55 -14.90 16.45
CA ASN A 134 4.91 -15.94 15.49
C ASN A 134 6.38 -16.32 15.58
N ILE A 135 7.28 -15.35 15.75
CA ILE A 135 8.73 -15.55 15.66
C ILE A 135 9.37 -15.83 17.02
N PHE A 136 8.98 -15.09 18.08
CA PHE A 136 9.56 -15.21 19.43
C PHE A 136 8.63 -15.91 20.43
N LYS A 137 7.39 -16.24 20.03
CA LYS A 137 6.34 -16.79 20.92
C LYS A 137 6.06 -15.90 22.14
N PHE A 138 6.34 -14.61 22.02
CA PHE A 138 6.14 -13.61 23.07
C PHE A 138 4.76 -12.99 22.94
N LYS A 139 3.91 -13.16 23.96
CA LYS A 139 2.49 -12.74 23.93
C LYS A 139 2.10 -11.80 25.08
N PRO A 140 2.67 -10.59 25.17
CA PRO A 140 2.21 -9.61 26.15
C PRO A 140 0.85 -9.03 25.73
N GLY A 141 0.12 -8.46 26.69
CA GLY A 141 -1.22 -7.93 26.43
C GLY A 141 -1.24 -6.76 25.43
N ARG A 142 -2.40 -6.52 24.80
CA ARG A 142 -2.57 -5.49 23.76
C ARG A 142 -2.10 -4.09 24.15
N ARG A 143 -2.29 -3.68 25.41
CA ARG A 143 -1.84 -2.38 25.92
C ARG A 143 -0.33 -2.18 25.78
N PHE A 144 0.45 -3.25 26.00
CA PHE A 144 1.90 -3.23 25.85
C PHE A 144 2.28 -2.88 24.41
N TRP A 145 1.70 -3.56 23.43
CA TRP A 145 2.00 -3.34 22.01
C TRP A 145 1.59 -1.96 21.51
N VAL A 146 0.47 -1.42 22.00
CA VAL A 146 0.06 -0.04 21.69
C VAL A 146 1.09 0.97 22.19
N VAL A 147 1.54 0.82 23.45
CA VAL A 147 2.56 1.71 24.04
C VAL A 147 3.89 1.57 23.30
N VAL A 148 4.35 0.33 23.05
CA VAL A 148 5.61 0.08 22.32
C VAL A 148 5.56 0.69 20.92
N THR A 149 4.47 0.53 20.20
CA THR A 149 4.31 1.10 18.85
C THR A 149 4.31 2.62 18.89
N GLY A 150 3.59 3.23 19.84
CA GLY A 150 3.56 4.69 20.00
C GLY A 150 4.91 5.28 20.38
N VAL A 151 5.62 4.65 21.32
CA VAL A 151 6.97 5.08 21.74
C VAL A 151 7.96 4.90 20.58
N ALA A 152 7.93 3.77 19.88
CA ALA A 152 8.79 3.55 18.72
C ALA A 152 8.54 4.59 17.61
N ALA A 153 7.27 4.89 17.31
CA ALA A 153 6.92 5.94 16.36
C ALA A 153 7.46 7.32 16.79
N MET A 154 7.32 7.67 18.08
CA MET A 154 7.83 8.93 18.61
C MET A 154 9.37 9.01 18.55
N VAL A 155 10.07 7.92 18.88
CA VAL A 155 11.54 7.84 18.77
C VAL A 155 11.98 8.00 17.31
N LEU A 156 11.30 7.36 16.35
CA LEU A 156 11.62 7.51 14.93
C LEU A 156 11.36 8.94 14.43
N MET A 157 10.27 9.58 14.87
CA MET A 157 9.99 10.98 14.57
C MET A 157 11.07 11.91 15.13
N LEU A 158 11.49 11.71 16.37
CA LEU A 158 12.60 12.47 17.00
C LEU A 158 13.95 12.19 16.32
N GLY A 159 14.13 10.97 15.81
CA GLY A 159 15.31 10.56 15.03
C GLY A 159 15.36 11.12 13.61
N GLY A 160 14.41 11.98 13.21
CA GLY A 160 14.44 12.68 11.93
C GLY A 160 13.99 11.84 10.74
N ILE A 161 13.19 10.77 10.96
CA ILE A 161 12.65 9.96 9.85
C ILE A 161 11.87 10.79 8.83
N VAL A 162 11.34 11.95 9.26
CA VAL A 162 10.65 12.93 8.42
C VAL A 162 11.51 13.38 7.23
N ASN A 163 12.81 13.53 7.43
CA ASN A 163 13.76 13.93 6.37
C ASN A 163 14.01 12.82 5.33
N HIS A 164 13.63 11.59 5.65
CA HIS A 164 13.81 10.42 4.80
C HIS A 164 12.47 9.79 4.36
N LEU A 165 11.36 10.50 4.56
CA LEU A 165 10.02 9.99 4.24
C LEU A 165 9.90 9.58 2.78
N GLU A 166 10.42 10.38 1.85
CA GLU A 166 10.35 10.08 0.42
C GLU A 166 11.02 8.75 0.09
N THR A 167 12.21 8.50 0.63
CA THR A 167 12.95 7.24 0.43
C THR A 167 12.19 6.06 1.03
N VAL A 168 11.68 6.21 2.26
CA VAL A 168 10.92 5.15 2.94
C VAL A 168 9.62 4.84 2.19
N MET A 169 8.91 5.84 1.71
CA MET A 169 7.67 5.68 0.95
C MET A 169 7.93 5.04 -0.42
N THR A 170 9.02 5.41 -1.09
CA THR A 170 9.46 4.78 -2.34
C THR A 170 9.73 3.29 -2.14
N PHE A 171 10.53 2.94 -1.11
CA PHE A 171 10.81 1.55 -0.77
C PHE A 171 9.53 0.77 -0.43
N GLN A 172 8.70 1.33 0.44
CA GLN A 172 7.42 0.75 0.82
C GLN A 172 6.56 0.47 -0.40
N GLY A 173 6.53 1.40 -1.37
CA GLY A 173 5.73 1.26 -2.55
C GLY A 173 6.19 0.16 -3.50
N VAL A 174 7.50 0.07 -3.73
CA VAL A 174 8.10 -1.03 -4.50
C VAL A 174 7.76 -2.38 -3.85
N PHE A 175 7.94 -2.48 -2.53
CA PHE A 175 7.67 -3.70 -1.78
C PHE A 175 6.20 -4.13 -1.86
N LEU A 176 5.27 -3.20 -1.61
CA LEU A 176 3.84 -3.51 -1.60
C LEU A 176 3.32 -3.85 -3.00
N LEU A 177 3.81 -3.19 -4.04
CA LEU A 177 3.40 -3.50 -5.41
C LEU A 177 3.95 -4.87 -5.85
N ALA A 178 5.20 -5.19 -5.53
CA ALA A 178 5.77 -6.51 -5.78
C ALA A 178 4.96 -7.60 -5.04
N TRP A 179 4.61 -7.37 -3.78
CA TRP A 179 3.80 -8.29 -3.00
C TRP A 179 2.39 -8.48 -3.59
N ALA A 180 1.71 -7.40 -3.98
CA ALA A 180 0.41 -7.47 -4.65
C ALA A 180 0.49 -8.26 -5.97
N ALA A 181 1.55 -8.04 -6.76
CA ALA A 181 1.79 -8.78 -7.99
C ALA A 181 1.97 -10.28 -7.75
N ILE A 182 2.68 -10.68 -6.68
CA ILE A 182 2.82 -12.10 -6.28
C ILE A 182 1.46 -12.69 -5.95
N LEU A 183 0.64 -12.02 -5.14
CA LEU A 183 -0.68 -12.51 -4.75
C LEU A 183 -1.60 -12.72 -5.95
N VAL A 184 -1.64 -11.74 -6.86
CA VAL A 184 -2.46 -11.82 -8.09
C VAL A 184 -1.93 -12.92 -9.00
N THR A 185 -0.60 -13.04 -9.14
CA THR A 185 0.04 -14.06 -9.98
C THR A 185 -0.20 -15.46 -9.43
N ASP A 186 -0.10 -15.65 -8.12
CA ASP A 186 -0.38 -16.92 -7.46
C ASP A 186 -1.85 -17.34 -7.66
N ALA A 187 -2.78 -16.42 -7.42
CA ALA A 187 -4.21 -16.68 -7.56
C ALA A 187 -4.62 -17.00 -9.01
N VAL A 188 -4.19 -16.17 -9.96
CA VAL A 188 -4.66 -16.23 -11.35
C VAL A 188 -3.80 -17.18 -12.19
N ILE A 189 -2.48 -17.06 -12.13
CA ILE A 189 -1.59 -17.83 -13.01
C ILE A 189 -1.30 -19.20 -12.40
N VAL A 190 -0.84 -19.24 -11.15
CA VAL A 190 -0.36 -20.50 -10.55
C VAL A 190 -1.53 -21.43 -10.22
N LYS A 191 -2.52 -20.95 -9.48
CA LYS A 191 -3.64 -21.78 -9.03
C LYS A 191 -4.70 -21.99 -10.12
N ARG A 192 -5.15 -20.93 -10.80
CA ARG A 192 -6.25 -21.04 -11.76
C ARG A 192 -5.81 -21.57 -13.13
N PHE A 193 -4.72 -21.06 -13.70
CA PHE A 193 -4.25 -21.52 -15.02
C PHE A 193 -3.36 -22.77 -14.94
N LEU A 194 -2.32 -22.75 -14.10
CA LEU A 194 -1.36 -23.86 -14.02
C LEU A 194 -1.85 -25.02 -13.12
N LYS A 195 -2.89 -24.79 -12.31
CA LYS A 195 -3.46 -25.78 -11.37
C LYS A 195 -2.41 -26.37 -10.42
N ILE A 196 -1.44 -25.55 -10.02
CA ILE A 196 -0.38 -25.94 -9.10
C ILE A 196 -0.79 -25.58 -7.68
N GLY A 197 -0.84 -26.59 -6.81
CA GLY A 197 -1.27 -26.44 -5.42
C GLY A 197 -2.78 -26.58 -5.24
N PRO A 198 -3.27 -26.42 -3.99
CA PRO A 198 -4.69 -26.55 -3.67
C PRO A 198 -5.50 -25.43 -4.33
N GLY A 199 -6.66 -25.80 -4.85
CA GLY A 199 -7.65 -24.87 -5.39
C GLY A 199 -8.36 -24.02 -4.33
N TYR A 200 -7.91 -24.02 -3.07
CA TYR A 200 -8.46 -23.20 -1.99
C TYR A 200 -7.31 -22.50 -1.24
N TYR A 201 -7.64 -21.53 -0.39
CA TYR A 201 -6.68 -20.95 0.56
C TYR A 201 -6.91 -21.55 1.94
N GLU A 202 -5.87 -22.18 2.49
CA GLU A 202 -5.91 -22.73 3.83
C GLU A 202 -5.53 -21.63 4.83
N GLU A 203 -6.45 -21.30 5.74
CA GLU A 203 -6.24 -20.27 6.76
C GLU A 203 -5.52 -20.80 8.00
N ARG A 204 -5.61 -22.11 8.25
CA ARG A 204 -5.08 -22.72 9.47
C ARG A 204 -3.57 -22.83 9.38
N GLN A 205 -2.88 -22.00 10.19
CA GLN A 205 -1.42 -21.98 10.26
C GLN A 205 -0.76 -23.35 10.48
N ARG A 206 -1.44 -24.30 11.14
CA ARG A 206 -0.91 -25.65 11.38
C ARG A 206 -0.74 -26.48 10.09
N ASN A 207 -1.59 -26.23 9.11
CA ASN A 207 -1.64 -26.96 7.84
C ASN A 207 -0.70 -26.32 6.80
N LEU A 208 -0.14 -25.15 7.09
CA LEU A 208 0.79 -24.42 6.22
C LEU A 208 2.24 -24.68 6.62
N TYR A 209 3.13 -24.61 5.64
CA TYR A 209 4.56 -24.50 5.92
C TYR A 209 4.86 -23.12 6.53
N LYS A 210 5.79 -23.09 7.48
CA LYS A 210 6.26 -21.81 8.06
C LYS A 210 6.83 -20.86 7.02
N TRP A 211 7.44 -21.41 5.97
CA TRP A 211 8.07 -20.68 4.89
C TRP A 211 7.63 -21.28 3.55
N ASN A 212 7.02 -20.46 2.70
CA ASN A 212 6.74 -20.79 1.32
C ASN A 212 7.79 -20.11 0.42
N PRO A 213 8.71 -20.86 -0.22
CA PRO A 213 9.74 -20.28 -1.07
C PRO A 213 9.15 -19.55 -2.28
N VAL A 214 7.97 -19.95 -2.77
CA VAL A 214 7.31 -19.33 -3.94
C VAL A 214 7.03 -17.85 -3.69
N GLY A 215 6.42 -17.53 -2.55
CA GLY A 215 6.11 -16.14 -2.20
C GLY A 215 7.30 -15.39 -1.63
N VAL A 216 8.02 -16.00 -0.68
CA VAL A 216 9.08 -15.31 0.08
C VAL A 216 10.28 -14.97 -0.80
N VAL A 217 10.78 -15.93 -1.59
CA VAL A 217 11.97 -15.69 -2.42
C VAL A 217 11.65 -14.68 -3.51
N SER A 218 10.49 -14.83 -4.17
CA SER A 218 10.02 -13.88 -5.19
C SER A 218 9.91 -12.46 -4.62
N LEU A 219 9.36 -12.31 -3.41
CA LEU A 219 9.20 -11.01 -2.77
C LEU A 219 10.55 -10.38 -2.41
N VAL A 220 11.45 -11.13 -1.77
CA VAL A 220 12.75 -10.62 -1.33
C VAL A 220 13.61 -10.22 -2.53
N VAL A 221 13.70 -11.08 -3.54
CA VAL A 221 14.51 -10.82 -4.74
C VAL A 221 13.94 -9.64 -5.53
N ALA A 222 12.63 -9.62 -5.76
CA ALA A 222 12.00 -8.55 -6.53
C ALA A 222 12.04 -7.20 -5.81
N SER A 223 11.79 -7.18 -4.50
CA SER A 223 11.88 -5.95 -3.70
C SER A 223 13.32 -5.45 -3.59
N GLY A 224 14.30 -6.35 -3.44
CA GLY A 224 15.71 -5.99 -3.41
C GLY A 224 16.17 -5.35 -4.72
N LEU A 225 15.91 -6.00 -5.85
CA LEU A 225 16.26 -5.48 -7.17
C LEU A 225 15.46 -4.22 -7.52
N GLY A 226 14.17 -4.17 -7.16
CA GLY A 226 13.34 -2.97 -7.31
C GLY A 226 13.86 -1.79 -6.50
N THR A 227 14.38 -2.03 -5.29
CA THR A 227 14.98 -0.97 -4.47
C THR A 227 16.28 -0.47 -5.07
N ILE A 228 17.13 -1.36 -5.59
CA ILE A 228 18.36 -0.97 -6.30
C ILE A 228 18.01 -0.11 -7.53
N ALA A 229 16.96 -0.47 -8.26
CA ALA A 229 16.44 0.35 -9.36
C ALA A 229 15.96 1.72 -8.86
N ALA A 230 15.18 1.76 -7.78
CA ALA A 230 14.62 2.99 -7.19
C ALA A 230 15.70 3.94 -6.64
N LEU A 231 16.86 3.43 -6.25
CA LEU A 231 18.02 4.23 -5.84
C LEU A 231 18.82 4.80 -7.01
N GLY A 232 18.45 4.48 -8.26
CA GLY A 232 19.08 5.04 -9.46
C GLY A 232 20.33 4.31 -9.96
N PHE A 233 20.75 3.21 -9.32
CA PHE A 233 21.93 2.44 -9.74
C PHE A 233 21.79 1.80 -11.13
N LEU A 234 20.55 1.64 -11.61
CA LEU A 234 20.24 1.06 -12.93
C LEU A 234 19.84 2.13 -13.97
N GLY A 235 20.01 3.41 -13.65
CA GLY A 235 19.69 4.53 -14.53
C GLY A 235 18.33 5.17 -14.25
N THR A 236 18.13 6.39 -14.78
CA THR A 236 16.98 7.27 -14.51
C THR A 236 15.64 6.72 -14.97
N PHE A 237 15.64 5.95 -16.07
CA PHE A 237 14.44 5.29 -16.57
C PHE A 237 13.93 4.21 -15.60
N LEU A 238 14.83 3.36 -15.10
CA LEU A 238 14.50 2.29 -14.15
C LEU A 238 14.20 2.83 -12.76
N GLN A 239 14.79 3.96 -12.38
CA GLN A 239 14.42 4.68 -11.17
C GLN A 239 12.93 5.08 -11.18
N SER A 240 12.45 5.61 -12.30
CA SER A 240 11.06 6.05 -12.47
C SER A 240 10.07 4.88 -12.56
N THR A 241 10.54 3.71 -13.00
CA THR A 241 9.72 2.51 -13.27
C THR A 241 10.00 1.36 -12.29
N ALA A 242 10.73 1.63 -11.21
CA ALA A 242 11.25 0.62 -10.28
C ALA A 242 10.16 -0.29 -9.69
N ALA A 243 9.01 0.29 -9.34
CA ALA A 243 7.88 -0.46 -8.79
C ALA A 243 7.29 -1.44 -9.83
N PHE A 244 7.13 -1.01 -11.08
CA PHE A 244 6.67 -1.88 -12.16
C PHE A 244 7.66 -2.99 -12.47
N LEU A 245 8.95 -2.67 -12.51
CA LEU A 245 10.01 -3.65 -12.69
C LEU A 245 9.94 -4.71 -11.59
N ALA A 246 9.83 -4.29 -10.32
CA ALA A 246 9.70 -5.19 -9.19
C ALA A 246 8.44 -6.06 -9.30
N ALA A 247 7.30 -5.49 -9.70
CA ALA A 247 6.06 -6.24 -9.90
C ALA A 247 6.20 -7.33 -10.97
N VAL A 248 6.73 -6.98 -12.16
CA VAL A 248 6.94 -7.91 -13.26
C VAL A 248 7.92 -9.02 -12.84
N LEU A 249 9.03 -8.65 -12.21
CA LEU A 249 10.02 -9.59 -11.73
C LEU A 249 9.43 -10.54 -10.67
N ALA A 250 8.64 -10.00 -9.74
CA ALA A 250 7.96 -10.78 -8.72
C ALA A 250 6.98 -11.78 -9.33
N SER A 251 6.19 -11.38 -10.33
CA SER A 251 5.31 -12.29 -11.08
C SER A 251 6.08 -13.41 -11.77
N ILE A 252 7.16 -13.09 -12.48
CA ILE A 252 7.97 -14.10 -13.18
C ILE A 252 8.57 -15.09 -12.19
N LEU A 253 9.20 -14.60 -11.12
CA LEU A 253 9.80 -15.45 -10.10
C LEU A 253 8.76 -16.35 -9.42
N THR A 254 7.56 -15.82 -9.14
CA THR A 254 6.47 -16.59 -8.55
C THR A 254 6.10 -17.78 -9.43
N VAL A 255 5.92 -17.55 -10.73
CA VAL A 255 5.59 -18.62 -11.70
C VAL A 255 6.74 -19.63 -11.82
N VAL A 256 7.97 -19.17 -11.98
CA VAL A 256 9.15 -20.04 -12.14
C VAL A 256 9.35 -20.94 -10.91
N ILE A 257 9.29 -20.36 -9.71
CA ILE A 257 9.48 -21.10 -8.46
C ILE A 257 8.29 -22.02 -8.20
N ALA A 258 7.06 -21.62 -8.50
CA ALA A 258 5.89 -22.49 -8.40
C ALA A 258 6.01 -23.74 -9.29
N ILE A 259 6.45 -23.56 -10.54
CA ILE A 259 6.70 -24.67 -11.48
C ILE A 259 7.83 -25.57 -10.98
N ALA A 260 8.95 -24.98 -10.54
CA ALA A 260 10.11 -25.72 -10.05
C ALA A 260 9.78 -26.53 -8.77
N THR A 261 8.99 -25.96 -7.87
CA THR A 261 8.58 -26.61 -6.62
C THR A 261 7.39 -27.56 -6.77
N LYS A 262 6.69 -27.54 -7.92
CA LYS A 262 5.52 -28.38 -8.23
C LYS A 262 4.45 -28.35 -7.14
N GLY A 263 4.24 -27.20 -6.50
CA GLY A 263 3.21 -27.04 -5.47
C GLY A 263 3.51 -27.67 -4.10
N LYS A 264 4.71 -28.22 -3.88
CA LYS A 264 5.06 -28.96 -2.65
C LYS A 264 4.97 -28.16 -1.35
N TYR A 265 5.08 -26.82 -1.43
CA TYR A 265 5.14 -25.94 -0.25
C TYR A 265 3.82 -25.21 0.05
N TYR A 266 2.72 -25.55 -0.64
CA TYR A 266 1.43 -24.88 -0.40
C TYR A 266 0.70 -25.44 0.82
N ILE A 267 0.67 -26.77 1.01
CA ILE A 267 0.03 -27.43 2.15
C ILE A 267 0.94 -28.50 2.73
N LYS A 268 1.06 -28.51 4.05
CA LYS A 268 1.79 -29.52 4.83
C LYS A 268 0.89 -30.70 5.21
N ALA A 269 -0.37 -30.46 5.53
CA ALA A 269 -1.35 -31.47 5.87
C ALA A 269 -2.73 -31.06 5.34
N GLU A 270 -3.35 -31.91 4.52
CA GLU A 270 -4.72 -31.69 4.02
C GLU A 270 -5.76 -32.12 5.06
N ASP A 271 -6.81 -31.31 5.21
CA ASP A 271 -7.97 -31.65 6.03
C ASP A 271 -9.10 -32.26 5.16
N ARG A 272 -9.95 -33.09 5.77
CA ARG A 272 -11.03 -33.81 5.06
C ARG A 272 -12.31 -32.97 4.88
N HIS A 273 -12.42 -31.81 5.52
CA HIS A 273 -13.59 -30.94 5.45
C HIS A 273 -13.19 -29.54 4.95
N ILE A 274 -13.32 -29.32 3.65
CA ILE A 274 -13.17 -27.99 3.02
C ILE A 274 -14.53 -27.67 2.41
N GLU A 275 -15.13 -26.54 2.79
CA GLU A 275 -16.41 -26.14 2.26
C GLU A 275 -16.26 -25.74 0.78
N ARG A 276 -17.30 -25.98 -0.03
CA ARG A 276 -17.26 -25.66 -1.48
C ARG A 276 -17.07 -24.17 -1.75
N GLU A 277 -17.40 -23.32 -0.79
CA GLU A 277 -17.28 -21.86 -0.87
C GLU A 277 -15.82 -21.38 -0.79
N ASP A 278 -14.92 -22.19 -0.22
CA ASP A 278 -13.49 -21.85 -0.04
C ASP A 278 -12.65 -22.16 -1.29
N TYR A 279 -13.22 -22.87 -2.27
CA TYR A 279 -12.54 -23.17 -3.52
C TYR A 279 -12.53 -21.97 -4.47
N ILE A 280 -11.34 -21.62 -4.91
CA ILE A 280 -11.02 -20.67 -5.97
C ILE A 280 -11.45 -21.31 -7.29
N ALA A 281 -12.51 -20.78 -7.89
CA ALA A 281 -13.14 -21.28 -9.12
C ALA A 281 -12.23 -21.27 -10.36
#